data_AF-A0A7Y7H6E8-F1
#
_entry.id   AF-A0A7Y7H6E8-F1
#
_cell.length_a   1.000
_cell.length_b   1.000
_cell.length_c   1.000
_cell.angle_alpha   90.00
_cell.angle_beta   90.00
_cell.angle_gamma   90.00
#
_symmetry.space_group_name_H-M   'P 1'
#
loop_
_entity.id
_entity.type
_entity.pdbx_description
1 polymer ?
#
loop_
_entity_poly.entity_id
_entity_poly.type
_entity_poly.pdbx_seq_one_letter_code
_entity_poly.pdbx_strand_id
1 'polypeptide(L)'
;MKRIFISLVAILLLIVVVMSLTGYNLAIPVSQINNNRLNPLLPKVKPGERLQLFSNCDFSKDDWTAYIVIAPEDFDGLNPLMRKRICWKTNSRTLLAQMKKNWVFKYRENDDMATVNSSFYLIRDGHMVFESGIVLDKNNQGLQNLNYGWMQPVDGTAFVNVCRGFEKIYWPVVLF
;
A
#
# COMPACT_ATOMS: atom_id res chain seq x y z
N MET A 1 42.38 -12.59 4.95
CA MET A 1 41.03 -12.94 5.43
C MET A 1 40.36 -11.83 6.24
N LYS A 2 40.90 -11.39 7.40
CA LYS A 2 40.29 -10.32 8.22
C LYS A 2 40.01 -9.01 7.45
N ARG A 3 40.95 -8.54 6.63
CA ARG A 3 40.77 -7.32 5.80
C ARG A 3 39.64 -7.46 4.77
N ILE A 4 39.55 -8.61 4.09
CA ILE A 4 38.48 -8.90 3.12
C ILE A 4 37.12 -8.90 3.81
N PHE A 5 37.03 -9.52 5.00
CA PHE A 5 35.80 -9.54 5.79
C PHE A 5 35.37 -8.14 6.23
N ILE A 6 36.30 -7.32 6.72
CA ILE A 6 36.01 -5.92 7.10
C ILE A 6 35.52 -5.12 5.89
N SER A 7 36.16 -5.26 4.73
CA SER A 7 35.73 -4.60 3.50
C SER A 7 34.33 -5.02 3.07
N LEU A 8 33.99 -6.31 3.14
CA LEU A 8 32.64 -6.80 2.84
C LEU A 8 31.57 -6.22 3.76
N VAL A 9 31.84 -6.18 5.07
CA VAL A 9 30.92 -5.58 6.05
C VAL A 9 30.73 -4.09 5.79
N ALA A 10 31.81 -3.36 5.47
CA ALA A 10 31.74 -1.94 5.14
C ALA A 10 30.89 -1.68 3.87
N ILE A 11 31.05 -2.50 2.84
CA ILE A 11 30.24 -2.42 1.61
C ILE A 11 28.76 -2.69 1.91
N LEU A 12 28.46 -3.71 2.71
CA LEU A 12 27.08 -4.04 3.08
C LEU A 12 26.41 -2.88 3.86
N LEU A 13 27.14 -2.30 4.82
CA LEU A 13 26.66 -1.13 5.55
C LEU A 13 26.42 0.07 4.63
N LEU A 14 27.31 0.30 3.66
CA LEU A 14 27.14 1.37 2.68
C LEU A 14 25.87 1.15 1.84
N ILE A 15 25.61 -0.08 1.39
CA ILE A 15 24.38 -0.42 0.64
C ILE A 15 23.14 -0.13 1.50
N VAL A 16 23.15 -0.54 2.78
CA VAL A 16 22.04 -0.29 3.70
C VAL A 16 21.77 1.21 3.88
N VAL A 17 22.83 2.00 4.05
CA VAL A 17 22.72 3.46 4.18
C VAL A 17 22.16 4.07 2.90
N VAL A 18 22.66 3.65 1.74
CA VAL A 18 22.16 4.13 0.44
C VAL A 18 20.68 3.78 0.27
N MET A 19 20.25 2.53 0.52
CA MET A 19 18.85 2.12 0.44
C MET A 19 17.94 2.94 1.36
N SER A 20 18.38 3.18 2.60
CA SER A 20 17.63 3.99 3.57
C SER A 20 17.45 5.43 3.11
N LEU A 21 18.52 6.05 2.59
CA LEU A 21 18.52 7.44 2.10
C LEU A 21 17.70 7.61 0.82
N THR A 22 17.87 6.72 -0.16
CA THR A 22 17.19 6.80 -1.46
C THR A 22 15.74 6.31 -1.40
N GLY A 23 15.38 5.54 -0.37
CA GLY A 23 14.04 4.98 -0.22
C GLY A 23 13.76 3.74 -1.07
N TYR A 24 14.83 3.07 -1.53
CA TYR A 24 14.76 1.80 -2.25
C TYR A 24 14.87 0.63 -1.28
N ASN A 25 13.86 0.47 -0.43
CA ASN A 25 13.76 -0.64 0.52
C ASN A 25 13.30 -1.93 -0.17
N LEU A 26 13.72 -3.10 0.34
CA LEU A 26 13.12 -4.37 -0.02
C LEU A 26 11.87 -4.59 0.85
N ALA A 27 10.68 -4.59 0.25
CA ALA A 27 9.40 -4.83 0.93
C ALA A 27 8.90 -6.24 0.56
N ILE A 28 8.79 -7.13 1.55
CA ILE A 28 8.38 -8.52 1.35
C ILE A 28 7.13 -8.78 2.19
N PRO A 29 5.96 -9.02 1.56
CA PRO A 29 4.79 -9.49 2.27
C PRO A 29 5.01 -10.95 2.69
N VAL A 30 5.30 -11.18 3.96
CA VAL A 30 5.42 -12.52 4.59
C VAL A 30 4.22 -12.86 5.47
N SER A 31 3.32 -11.91 5.69
CA SER A 31 2.06 -12.12 6.42
C SER A 31 1.36 -13.38 5.96
N GLN A 32 0.77 -14.10 6.93
CA GLN A 32 0.03 -15.30 6.63
C GLN A 32 -1.16 -14.94 5.76
N ILE A 33 -1.12 -15.38 4.50
CA ILE A 33 -2.26 -15.28 3.60
C ILE A 33 -3.35 -16.17 4.17
N ASN A 34 -4.37 -15.54 4.75
CA ASN A 34 -5.56 -16.26 5.11
C ASN A 34 -6.47 -16.28 3.89
N ASN A 35 -6.30 -17.29 3.02
CA ASN A 35 -7.07 -17.41 1.76
C ASN A 35 -8.59 -17.35 1.98
N ASN A 36 -9.08 -17.83 3.12
CA ASN A 36 -10.50 -17.75 3.48
C ASN A 36 -10.94 -16.33 3.93
N ARG A 37 -9.99 -15.43 4.20
CA ARG A 37 -10.17 -14.06 4.68
C ARG A 37 -9.54 -13.00 3.79
N LEU A 38 -8.97 -13.35 2.64
CA LEU A 38 -8.42 -12.39 1.69
C LEU A 38 -9.56 -11.83 0.83
N ASN A 39 -9.87 -10.54 1.00
CA ASN A 39 -10.93 -9.83 0.29
C ASN A 39 -12.42 -10.17 0.59
N PRO A 40 -12.85 -11.04 1.54
CA PRO A 40 -14.28 -11.27 1.80
C PRO A 40 -14.91 -10.18 2.67
N LEU A 41 -14.12 -9.23 3.20
CA LEU A 41 -14.66 -8.04 3.89
C LEU A 41 -15.24 -7.01 2.93
N LEU A 42 -15.05 -7.21 1.63
CA LEU A 42 -15.48 -6.29 0.61
C LEU A 42 -17.01 -6.30 0.47
N PRO A 43 -17.65 -5.13 0.51
CA PRO A 43 -19.11 -5.06 0.46
C PRO A 43 -19.63 -5.38 -0.95
N LYS A 44 -20.68 -6.19 -1.04
CA LYS A 44 -21.36 -6.43 -2.33
C LYS A 44 -22.09 -5.15 -2.74
N VAL A 45 -21.65 -4.52 -3.82
CA VAL A 45 -22.17 -3.27 -4.36
C VAL A 45 -22.43 -3.51 -5.86
N LYS A 46 -23.31 -2.75 -6.51
CA LYS A 46 -23.50 -2.84 -7.98
C LYS A 46 -22.52 -1.92 -8.72
N PRO A 47 -22.14 -2.24 -9.97
CA PRO A 47 -21.30 -1.35 -10.77
C PRO A 47 -21.91 0.06 -10.88
N GLY A 48 -21.08 1.09 -10.78
CA GLY A 48 -21.52 2.49 -10.81
C GLY A 48 -22.03 3.06 -9.49
N GLU A 49 -22.33 2.23 -8.48
CA GLU A 49 -22.61 2.70 -7.12
C GLU A 49 -21.32 3.08 -6.37
N ARG A 50 -21.49 3.83 -5.27
CA ARG A 50 -20.37 4.20 -4.41
C ARG A 50 -19.96 3.00 -3.55
N LEU A 51 -18.74 2.51 -3.77
CA LEU A 51 -18.10 1.47 -3.00
C LEU A 51 -17.33 2.09 -1.83
N GLN A 52 -17.83 1.89 -0.60
CA GLN A 52 -17.06 2.19 0.60
C GLN A 52 -16.28 0.95 1.04
N LEU A 53 -15.03 0.86 0.58
CA LEU A 53 -14.24 -0.36 0.57
C LEU A 53 -14.10 -1.05 1.94
N PHE A 54 -13.91 -0.25 2.99
CA PHE A 54 -13.66 -0.74 4.36
C PHE A 54 -14.83 -0.48 5.31
N SER A 55 -16.06 -0.40 4.79
CA SER A 55 -17.27 -0.17 5.60
C SER A 55 -17.43 -1.19 6.74
N ASN A 56 -17.08 -2.45 6.49
CA ASN A 56 -17.17 -3.55 7.44
C ASN A 56 -15.98 -3.66 8.43
N CYS A 57 -14.94 -2.83 8.28
CA CYS A 57 -13.77 -2.87 9.16
C CYS A 57 -13.99 -2.00 10.40
N ASP A 58 -13.72 -2.54 11.59
CA ASP A 58 -13.69 -1.78 12.85
C ASP A 58 -12.25 -1.48 13.27
N PHE A 59 -11.70 -0.38 12.77
CA PHE A 59 -10.33 0.07 13.06
C PHE A 59 -10.13 0.57 14.50
N SER A 60 -11.18 0.59 15.33
CA SER A 60 -11.05 0.90 16.76
C SER A 60 -10.66 -0.32 17.60
N LYS A 61 -10.84 -1.53 17.05
CA LYS A 61 -10.52 -2.82 17.63
C LYS A 61 -9.35 -3.48 16.90
N ASP A 62 -8.80 -4.55 17.48
CA ASP A 62 -7.74 -5.38 16.90
C ASP A 62 -6.43 -4.62 16.58
N ASP A 63 -5.42 -5.34 16.11
CA ASP A 63 -4.18 -4.74 15.61
C ASP A 63 -4.21 -4.61 14.08
N TRP A 64 -4.50 -3.39 13.61
CA TRP A 64 -4.55 -3.09 12.18
C TRP A 64 -3.28 -2.39 11.72
N THR A 65 -2.73 -2.89 10.62
CA THR A 65 -1.63 -2.24 9.92
C THR A 65 -1.92 -2.21 8.43
N ALA A 66 -1.68 -1.07 7.79
CA ALA A 66 -1.74 -0.94 6.35
C ALA A 66 -0.37 -0.58 5.77
N TYR A 67 -0.08 -1.10 4.58
CA TYR A 67 1.15 -0.83 3.84
C TYR A 67 0.82 -0.36 2.42
N ILE A 68 1.61 0.60 1.93
CA ILE A 68 1.69 0.95 0.51
C ILE A 68 3.11 0.60 0.07
N VAL A 69 3.22 -0.20 -0.98
CA VAL A 69 4.48 -0.59 -1.62
C VAL A 69 4.47 -0.04 -3.04
N ILE A 70 5.29 0.99 -3.27
CA ILE A 70 5.41 1.65 -4.56
C ILE A 70 6.54 1.00 -5.36
N ALA A 71 6.21 0.52 -6.55
CA ALA A 71 7.18 -0.03 -7.47
C ALA A 71 8.11 1.08 -7.99
N PRO A 72 9.44 0.86 -8.11
CA PRO A 72 10.38 1.87 -8.56
C PRO A 72 10.03 2.55 -9.88
N GLU A 73 9.46 1.80 -10.81
CA GLU A 73 8.98 2.26 -12.12
C GLU A 73 7.85 3.31 -12.03
N ASP A 74 7.10 3.34 -10.93
CA ASP A 74 6.01 4.30 -10.73
C ASP A 74 6.49 5.65 -10.16
N PHE A 75 7.77 5.77 -9.78
CA PHE A 75 8.30 6.99 -9.14
C PHE A 75 8.26 8.23 -10.02
N ASP A 76 8.32 8.10 -11.34
CA ASP A 76 8.33 9.25 -12.24
C ASP A 76 6.93 9.82 -12.52
N GLY A 77 5.90 8.97 -12.39
CA GLY A 77 4.49 9.37 -12.43
C GLY A 77 3.92 9.79 -11.08
N LEU A 78 4.60 9.44 -9.99
CA LEU A 78 4.11 9.58 -8.62
C LEU A 78 3.55 10.99 -8.31
N ASN A 79 2.38 11.01 -7.67
CA ASN A 79 1.69 12.22 -7.28
C ASN A 79 2.61 13.11 -6.41
N PRO A 80 2.73 14.44 -6.68
CA PRO A 80 3.65 15.33 -5.96
C PRO A 80 3.44 15.41 -4.44
N LEU A 81 2.25 15.02 -3.95
CA LEU A 81 1.96 14.93 -2.52
C LEU A 81 2.68 13.76 -1.85
N MET A 82 3.07 12.74 -2.62
CA MET A 82 3.81 11.58 -2.17
C MET A 82 5.30 11.80 -2.41
N ARG A 83 6.13 11.47 -1.41
CA ARG A 83 7.58 11.46 -1.59
C ARG A 83 8.02 10.15 -2.25
N LYS A 84 9.11 10.16 -3.02
CA LYS A 84 9.67 8.92 -3.59
C LYS A 84 10.16 8.02 -2.47
N ARG A 85 9.55 6.84 -2.32
CA ARG A 85 9.95 5.75 -1.42
C ARG A 85 9.12 4.51 -1.70
N ILE A 86 9.76 3.34 -1.63
CA ILE A 86 9.10 2.05 -1.87
C ILE A 86 8.06 1.76 -0.79
N CYS A 87 8.41 1.82 0.50
CA CYS A 87 7.51 1.34 1.55
C CYS A 87 6.99 2.45 2.47
N TRP A 88 5.67 2.45 2.65
CA TRP A 88 4.93 3.31 3.57
C TRP A 88 4.03 2.45 4.47
N LYS A 89 3.87 2.84 5.73
CA LYS A 89 3.13 2.08 6.74
C LYS A 89 2.20 2.99 7.55
N THR A 90 1.07 2.46 8.01
CA THR A 90 0.35 3.04 9.13
C THR A 90 -0.25 1.97 10.02
N ASN A 91 -0.22 2.20 11.33
CA ASN A 91 -1.04 1.53 12.34
C ASN A 91 -1.85 2.58 13.14
N SER A 92 -1.92 3.82 12.66
CA SER A 92 -2.65 4.90 13.31
C SER A 92 -4.14 4.69 13.13
N ARG A 93 -4.86 4.44 14.23
CA ARG A 93 -6.33 4.30 14.24
C ARG A 93 -7.03 5.51 13.64
N THR A 94 -6.51 6.71 13.89
CA THR A 94 -7.04 7.95 13.32
C THR A 94 -6.90 7.96 11.79
N LEU A 95 -5.73 7.58 11.27
CA LEU A 95 -5.50 7.55 9.83
C LEU A 95 -6.31 6.44 9.16
N LEU A 96 -6.42 5.26 9.79
CA LEU A 96 -7.26 4.16 9.31
C LEU A 96 -8.75 4.55 9.31
N ALA A 97 -9.22 5.31 10.31
CA ALA A 97 -10.58 5.86 10.30
C ALA A 97 -10.79 6.89 9.17
N GLN A 98 -9.79 7.74 8.89
CA GLN A 98 -9.82 8.63 7.73
C GLN A 98 -9.82 7.84 6.41
N MET A 99 -9.04 6.77 6.33
CA MET A 99 -9.04 5.84 5.20
C MET A 99 -10.44 5.27 4.97
N LYS A 100 -11.07 4.67 6.01
CA LYS A 100 -12.46 4.17 5.93
C LYS A 100 -13.45 5.22 5.43
N LYS A 101 -13.31 6.46 5.89
CA LYS A 101 -14.22 7.57 5.54
C LYS A 101 -14.01 8.08 4.12
N ASN A 102 -12.76 8.24 3.69
CA ASN A 102 -12.40 8.95 2.47
C ASN A 102 -12.15 8.02 1.27
N TRP A 103 -11.87 6.74 1.51
CA TRP A 103 -11.70 5.74 0.48
C TRP A 103 -13.06 5.23 0.00
N VAL A 104 -13.73 6.12 -0.72
CA VAL A 104 -14.99 5.85 -1.42
C VAL A 104 -14.69 5.85 -2.91
N PHE A 105 -15.08 4.77 -3.58
CA PHE A 105 -14.75 4.53 -4.98
C PHE A 105 -16.00 4.41 -5.84
N LYS A 106 -15.86 4.71 -7.12
CA LYS A 106 -16.72 4.19 -8.18
C LYS A 106 -15.93 3.12 -8.90
N TYR A 107 -16.53 1.96 -9.12
CA TYR A 107 -15.88 0.90 -9.86
C TYR A 107 -16.65 0.59 -11.15
N ARG A 108 -15.90 0.14 -12.15
CA ARG A 108 -16.42 -0.32 -13.44
C ARG A 108 -16.10 -1.80 -13.57
N GLU A 109 -17.13 -2.59 -13.77
CA GLU A 109 -16.98 -4.01 -14.03
C GLU A 109 -16.34 -4.20 -15.41
N ASN A 110 -15.33 -5.07 -15.51
CA ASN A 110 -14.62 -5.39 -16.75
C ASN A 110 -13.88 -4.22 -17.43
N ASP A 111 -13.49 -3.18 -16.70
CA ASP A 111 -12.54 -2.19 -17.24
C ASP A 111 -11.17 -2.87 -17.41
N ASP A 112 -10.47 -2.57 -18.51
CA ASP A 112 -9.22 -3.24 -18.86
C ASP A 112 -8.23 -3.14 -17.69
N MET A 113 -7.80 -4.30 -17.18
CA MET A 113 -6.81 -4.35 -16.13
C MET A 113 -5.44 -3.98 -16.71
N ALA A 114 -5.11 -2.68 -16.70
CA ALA A 114 -3.74 -2.25 -16.91
C ALA A 114 -2.84 -2.87 -15.83
N THR A 115 -1.59 -3.18 -16.18
CA THR A 115 -0.61 -3.71 -15.24
C THR A 115 -0.33 -2.68 -14.14
N VAL A 116 -0.77 -2.97 -12.90
CA VAL A 116 -0.46 -2.16 -11.72
C VAL A 116 0.64 -2.87 -10.93
N ASN A 117 1.79 -2.21 -10.79
CA ASN A 117 2.97 -2.79 -10.13
C ASN A 117 3.04 -2.43 -8.63
N SER A 118 2.55 -1.25 -8.26
CA SER A 118 2.45 -0.83 -6.87
C SER A 118 1.28 -1.53 -6.14
N SER A 119 1.46 -1.83 -4.86
CA SER A 119 0.50 -2.63 -4.07
C SER A 119 0.10 -1.97 -2.76
N PHE A 120 -1.12 -2.25 -2.31
CA PHE A 120 -1.66 -1.90 -1.01
C PHE A 120 -2.05 -3.16 -0.24
N TYR A 121 -1.71 -3.20 1.04
CA TYR A 121 -1.99 -4.32 1.93
C TYR A 121 -2.68 -3.82 3.19
N LEU A 122 -3.70 -4.56 3.64
CA LEU A 122 -4.30 -4.39 4.96
C LEU A 122 -4.14 -5.68 5.75
N ILE A 123 -3.58 -5.54 6.94
CA ILE A 123 -3.27 -6.62 7.87
C ILE A 123 -4.09 -6.41 9.14
N ARG A 124 -4.67 -7.49 9.65
CA ARG A 124 -5.32 -7.55 10.97
C ARG A 124 -4.71 -8.70 11.76
N ASP A 125 -4.21 -8.41 12.95
CA ASP A 125 -3.62 -9.38 13.88
C ASP A 125 -2.55 -10.27 13.20
N GLY A 126 -1.70 -9.65 12.36
CA GLY A 126 -0.64 -10.35 11.62
C GLY A 126 -1.09 -11.15 10.39
N HIS A 127 -2.39 -11.16 10.06
CA HIS A 127 -2.93 -11.81 8.87
C HIS A 127 -3.30 -10.79 7.80
N MET A 128 -2.90 -11.05 6.55
CA MET A 128 -3.37 -10.27 5.41
C MET A 128 -4.87 -10.50 5.20
N VAL A 129 -5.65 -9.42 5.16
CA VAL A 129 -7.11 -9.47 4.95
C VAL A 129 -7.58 -8.71 3.71
N PHE A 130 -6.73 -7.85 3.14
CA PHE A 130 -7.00 -7.20 1.86
C PHE A 130 -5.70 -6.93 1.11
N GLU A 131 -5.74 -7.15 -0.20
CA GLU A 131 -4.67 -6.85 -1.15
C GLU A 131 -5.28 -6.24 -2.41
N SER A 132 -4.63 -5.21 -2.92
CA SER A 132 -4.95 -4.61 -4.22
C SER A 132 -3.73 -3.95 -4.83
N GLY A 133 -3.67 -3.90 -6.15
CA GLY A 133 -2.85 -2.89 -6.83
C GLY A 133 -3.29 -1.49 -6.40
N ILE A 134 -2.35 -0.57 -6.27
CA ILE A 134 -2.61 0.85 -5.98
C ILE A 134 -1.89 1.71 -6.99
N VAL A 135 -2.60 2.69 -7.56
CA VAL A 135 -2.01 3.70 -8.43
C VAL A 135 -2.06 5.04 -7.70
N LEU A 136 -0.91 5.68 -7.58
CA LEU A 136 -0.73 7.00 -6.98
C LEU A 136 -0.05 7.95 -7.96
N ASP A 137 -0.35 7.83 -9.25
CA ASP A 137 0.16 8.72 -10.29
C ASP A 137 -0.47 10.13 -10.14
N LYS A 138 0.17 11.16 -10.68
CA LYS A 138 -0.32 12.54 -10.64
C LYS A 138 -1.63 12.76 -11.42
N ASN A 139 -1.85 11.99 -12.48
CA ASN A 139 -3.00 12.09 -13.37
C ASN A 139 -4.06 11.03 -13.08
N ASN A 140 -3.65 9.87 -12.58
CA ASN A 140 -4.57 8.79 -12.25
C ASN A 140 -4.30 8.23 -10.85
N GLN A 141 -5.35 8.02 -10.05
CA GLN A 141 -5.23 7.41 -8.74
C GLN A 141 -6.35 6.41 -8.54
N GLY A 142 -6.08 5.32 -7.83
CA GLY A 142 -7.09 4.35 -7.49
C GLY A 142 -6.52 3.03 -7.02
N LEU A 143 -7.42 2.06 -6.91
CA LEU A 143 -7.08 0.69 -6.54
C LEU A 143 -7.51 -0.25 -7.66
N GLN A 144 -6.84 -1.38 -7.76
CA GLN A 144 -7.19 -2.42 -8.72
C GLN A 144 -7.12 -3.80 -8.07
N ASN A 145 -8.18 -4.59 -8.19
CA ASN A 145 -8.16 -5.99 -7.76
C ASN A 145 -9.11 -6.85 -8.62
N LEU A 146 -8.99 -8.17 -8.47
CA LEU A 146 -9.78 -9.14 -9.25
C LEU A 146 -11.29 -9.06 -8.98
N ASN A 147 -11.72 -8.50 -7.84
CA ASN A 147 -13.13 -8.49 -7.43
C ASN A 147 -13.90 -7.30 -8.01
N TYR A 148 -13.26 -6.14 -8.17
CA TYR A 148 -13.92 -4.91 -8.64
C TYR A 148 -13.28 -4.32 -9.89
N GLY A 149 -12.22 -4.91 -10.43
CA GLY A 149 -11.44 -4.29 -11.50
C GLY A 149 -10.84 -2.97 -11.02
N TRP A 150 -10.98 -1.91 -11.83
CA TRP A 150 -10.54 -0.57 -11.49
C TRP A 150 -11.52 0.16 -10.55
N MET A 151 -10.99 0.61 -9.41
CA MET A 151 -11.70 1.41 -8.40
C MET A 151 -11.17 2.85 -8.42
N GLN A 152 -11.92 3.75 -9.06
CA GLN A 152 -11.62 5.17 -9.11
C GLN A 152 -12.12 5.88 -7.84
N PRO A 153 -11.29 6.60 -7.07
CA PRO A 153 -11.74 7.37 -5.93
C PRO A 153 -12.71 8.46 -6.37
N VAL A 154 -13.80 8.63 -5.60
CA VAL A 154 -14.76 9.73 -5.80
C VAL A 154 -14.09 11.08 -5.58
N ASP A 155 -13.13 11.13 -4.64
CA ASP A 155 -12.26 12.28 -4.38
C ASP A 155 -10.80 11.81 -4.36
N GLY A 156 -10.11 11.99 -5.49
CA GLY A 156 -8.70 11.62 -5.63
C GLY A 156 -7.78 12.41 -4.69
N THR A 157 -8.12 13.65 -4.35
CA THR A 157 -7.32 14.46 -3.43
C THR A 157 -7.44 13.93 -2.01
N ALA A 158 -8.65 13.60 -1.55
CA ALA A 158 -8.86 12.98 -0.24
C ALA A 158 -8.18 11.61 -0.14
N PHE A 159 -8.25 10.80 -1.20
CA PHE A 159 -7.56 9.51 -1.29
C PHE A 159 -6.04 9.66 -1.09
N VAL A 160 -5.39 10.51 -1.90
CA VAL A 160 -3.94 10.74 -1.81
C VAL A 160 -3.54 11.38 -0.48
N ASN A 161 -4.34 12.29 0.06
CA ASN A 161 -4.06 12.90 1.36
C ASN A 161 -4.03 11.88 2.51
N VAL A 162 -4.87 10.85 2.45
CA VAL A 162 -4.80 9.72 3.40
C VAL A 162 -3.50 8.95 3.18
N CYS A 163 -3.15 8.59 1.93
CA CYS A 163 -1.90 7.88 1.62
C CYS A 163 -0.66 8.65 2.10
N ARG A 164 -0.64 9.98 1.93
CA ARG A 164 0.44 10.86 2.40
C ARG A 164 0.61 10.82 3.91
N GLY A 165 -0.45 10.53 4.66
CA GLY A 165 -0.40 10.41 6.12
C GLY A 165 0.35 9.17 6.61
N PHE A 166 0.64 8.20 5.73
CA PHE A 166 1.41 7.02 6.10
C PHE A 166 2.85 7.42 6.45
N GLU A 167 3.45 6.67 7.36
CA GLU A 167 4.84 6.83 7.75
C GLU A 167 5.76 6.19 6.71
N LYS A 168 6.84 6.91 6.38
CA LYS A 168 7.90 6.41 5.50
C LYS A 168 8.74 5.38 6.23
N ILE A 169 8.94 4.21 5.63
CA ILE A 169 9.83 3.20 6.22
C ILE A 169 11.26 3.37 5.72
N TYR A 170 12.19 3.55 6.65
CA TYR A 170 13.62 3.75 6.36
C TYR A 170 14.44 2.46 6.47
N TRP A 171 13.85 1.37 6.97
CA TRP A 171 14.53 0.09 7.09
C TRP A 171 14.82 -0.51 5.71
N PRO A 172 16.05 -1.00 5.44
CA PRO A 172 16.45 -1.53 4.12
C PRO A 172 15.66 -2.77 3.72
N VAL A 173 15.20 -3.56 4.69
CA VAL A 173 14.36 -4.74 4.48
C VAL A 173 13.15 -4.62 5.41
N VAL A 174 11.96 -4.77 4.84
CA VAL A 174 10.68 -4.69 5.54
C VAL A 174 9.94 -5.99 5.31
N LEU A 175 9.77 -6.75 6.38
CA LEU A 175 8.95 -7.95 6.40
C LEU A 175 7.62 -7.59 7.08
N PHE A 176 6.49 -7.93 6.47
CA PHE A 176 5.17 -7.63 7.02
C PHE A 176 4.14 -8.68 6.67
#